data_AF-A0A9W8V3E3-F1
#
_entry.id   AF-A0A9W8V3E3-F1
#
_cell.length_a   1.000
_cell.length_b   1.000
_cell.length_c   1.000
_cell.angle_alpha   90.00
_cell.angle_beta   90.00
_cell.angle_gamma   90.00
#
_symmetry.space_group_name_H-M   'P 1'
#
loop_
_entity.id
_entity.type
_entity.pdbx_description
1 polymer ?
#
loop_
_entity_poly.entity_id
_entity_poly.type
_entity_poly.pdbx_seq_one_letter_code
_entity_poly.pdbx_strand_id
1 'polypeptide(L)'
;MARKIPLDVLSAGVTDALAETAILREQCKSQEKEIKSLNDHKLESEIEIEFLRELREIFEKKMTEKDEWKESCRVSDESLIVAKQDIKTLEAKQESSQQRIKNLEEGVLSYRKQIEKLVIVLRNKTRKALVSSIAIKSAYKIVPSLKDQATIQRLHSLSEKATSPRWVEKDVDSVLKEAGVVLTNEANDSLRTPSLTPTEETTDDGETRRLKRRRHA
;
A
#
# COMPACT_ATOMS: atom_id res chain seq x y z
N MET A 1 71.64 81.58 -56.87
CA MET A 1 70.72 82.07 -57.93
C MET A 1 69.31 81.60 -57.59
N ALA A 2 68.43 82.50 -57.13
CA ALA A 2 67.05 82.16 -56.81
C ALA A 2 66.23 82.05 -58.10
N ARG A 3 65.67 80.87 -58.40
CA ARG A 3 64.73 80.69 -59.50
C ARG A 3 63.40 81.36 -59.11
N LYS A 4 63.05 82.49 -59.74
CA LYS A 4 61.73 83.11 -59.60
C LYS A 4 60.72 82.31 -60.41
N ILE A 5 59.79 81.66 -59.71
CA ILE A 5 58.64 81.00 -60.34
C ILE A 5 57.70 82.09 -60.87
N PRO A 6 57.15 81.99 -62.09
CA PRO A 6 56.19 82.95 -62.62
C PRO A 6 54.92 82.97 -61.74
N LEU A 7 54.45 84.17 -61.38
CA LEU A 7 53.26 84.37 -60.56
C LEU A 7 52.01 83.68 -61.14
N ASP A 8 51.90 83.59 -62.46
CA ASP A 8 50.75 83.01 -63.15
C ASP A 8 50.63 81.48 -62.90
N VAL A 9 51.76 80.78 -62.84
CA VAL A 9 51.82 79.32 -62.55
C VAL A 9 51.50 79.03 -61.08
N LEU A 10 51.93 79.90 -60.18
CA LEU A 10 51.56 79.82 -58.77
C LEU A 10 50.06 80.11 -58.57
N SER A 11 49.47 81.02 -59.34
CA SER A 11 48.04 81.32 -59.23
C SER A 11 47.15 80.16 -59.70
N ALA A 12 47.51 79.50 -60.81
CA ALA A 12 46.76 78.35 -61.34
C ALA A 12 46.81 77.14 -60.41
N GLY A 13 47.98 76.82 -59.84
CA GLY A 13 48.12 75.74 -58.86
C GLY A 13 47.35 76.01 -57.56
N VAL A 14 47.24 77.29 -57.15
CA VAL A 14 46.43 77.68 -55.98
C VAL A 14 44.93 77.54 -56.28
N THR A 15 44.47 77.87 -57.49
CA THR A 15 43.06 77.68 -57.87
C THR A 15 42.65 76.22 -57.99
N ASP A 16 43.52 75.35 -58.52
CA ASP A 16 43.25 73.91 -58.60
C ASP A 16 43.21 73.27 -57.22
N ALA A 17 44.16 73.62 -56.33
CA ALA A 17 44.14 73.18 -54.93
C ALA A 17 42.88 73.69 -54.18
N LEU A 18 42.41 74.90 -54.48
CA LEU A 18 41.14 75.41 -53.91
C LEU A 18 39.92 74.64 -54.43
N ALA A 19 39.91 74.21 -55.70
CA ALA A 19 38.83 73.40 -56.26
C ALA A 19 38.82 71.98 -55.67
N GLU A 20 39.98 71.33 -55.57
CA GLU A 20 40.12 70.02 -54.94
C GLU A 20 39.72 70.05 -53.46
N THR A 21 40.15 71.07 -52.71
CA THR A 21 39.76 71.22 -51.30
C THR A 21 38.26 71.50 -51.13
N ALA A 22 37.61 72.16 -52.09
CA ALA A 22 36.15 72.32 -52.09
C ALA A 22 35.42 70.99 -52.32
N ILE A 23 35.88 70.17 -53.26
CA ILE A 23 35.31 68.82 -53.54
C ILE A 23 35.47 67.92 -52.32
N LEU A 24 36.66 67.87 -51.71
CA LEU A 24 36.93 67.07 -50.52
C LEU A 24 36.04 67.48 -49.34
N ARG A 25 35.78 68.78 -49.16
CA ARG A 25 34.85 69.25 -48.11
C ARG A 25 33.43 68.77 -48.31
N GLU A 26 32.92 68.77 -49.53
CA GLU A 26 31.58 68.24 -49.81
C GLU A 26 31.51 66.72 -49.63
N GLN A 27 32.58 65.98 -49.99
CA GLN A 27 32.67 64.55 -49.70
C GLN A 27 32.68 64.27 -48.20
N CYS A 28 33.46 65.01 -47.41
CA CYS A 28 33.46 64.88 -45.95
C CYS A 28 32.07 65.12 -45.36
N LYS A 29 31.35 66.17 -45.80
CA LYS A 29 29.96 66.42 -45.35
C LYS A 29 29.00 65.28 -45.72
N SER A 30 29.18 64.70 -46.92
CA SER A 30 28.38 63.55 -47.35
C SER A 30 28.65 62.32 -46.48
N GLN A 31 29.91 62.03 -46.22
CA GLN A 31 30.34 60.91 -45.36
C GLN A 31 29.90 61.11 -43.91
N GLU A 32 29.95 62.31 -43.36
CA GLU A 32 29.44 62.61 -42.01
C GLU A 32 27.94 62.32 -41.88
N LYS A 33 27.15 62.67 -42.91
CA LYS A 33 25.72 62.34 -42.96
C LYS A 33 25.47 60.85 -43.05
N GLU A 34 26.25 60.14 -43.86
CA GLU A 34 26.16 58.69 -44.00
C GLU A 34 26.53 57.98 -42.70
N ILE A 35 27.61 58.39 -42.03
CA ILE A 35 28.00 57.86 -40.70
C ILE A 35 26.87 58.06 -39.69
N LYS A 36 26.24 59.23 -39.68
CA LYS A 36 25.11 59.49 -38.78
C LYS A 36 23.94 58.55 -39.07
N SER A 37 23.54 58.42 -40.35
CA SER A 37 22.47 57.52 -40.76
C SER A 37 22.76 56.06 -40.40
N LEU A 38 24.00 55.61 -40.60
CA LEU A 38 24.42 54.26 -40.26
C LEU A 38 24.40 54.03 -38.74
N ASN A 39 24.76 55.04 -37.95
CA ASN A 39 24.74 54.94 -36.50
C ASN A 39 23.31 54.89 -35.94
N ASP A 40 22.38 55.64 -36.55
CA ASP A 40 20.96 55.58 -36.22
C ASP A 40 20.39 54.18 -36.53
N HIS A 41 20.67 53.64 -37.73
CA HIS A 41 20.26 52.26 -38.08
C HIS A 41 20.91 51.18 -37.21
N LYS A 42 22.16 51.39 -36.81
CA LYS A 42 22.85 50.49 -35.88
C LYS A 42 22.12 50.45 -34.54
N LEU A 43 21.75 51.60 -34.00
CA LEU A 43 21.01 51.69 -32.73
C LEU A 43 19.63 51.03 -32.84
N GLU A 44 18.91 51.26 -33.94
CA GLU A 44 17.62 50.59 -34.22
C GLU A 44 17.79 49.06 -34.25
N SER A 45 18.83 48.59 -34.93
CA SER A 45 19.13 47.16 -35.02
C SER A 45 19.52 46.54 -33.67
N GLU A 46 20.29 47.27 -32.85
CA GLU A 46 20.65 46.82 -31.49
C GLU A 46 19.41 46.66 -30.61
N ILE A 47 18.47 47.61 -30.66
CA ILE A 47 17.20 47.53 -29.93
C ILE A 47 16.38 46.31 -30.39
N GLU A 48 16.25 46.12 -31.71
CA GLU A 48 15.49 44.99 -32.26
C GLU A 48 16.12 43.64 -31.88
N ILE A 49 17.45 43.54 -31.91
CA ILE A 49 18.17 42.32 -31.52
C ILE A 49 17.93 42.00 -30.03
N GLU A 50 17.96 43.01 -29.15
CA GLU A 50 17.70 42.83 -27.72
C GLU A 50 16.27 42.35 -27.48
N PHE A 51 15.29 42.98 -28.14
CA PHE A 51 13.88 42.58 -28.07
C PHE A 51 13.65 41.13 -28.53
N LEU A 52 14.25 40.74 -29.66
CA LEU A 52 14.14 39.36 -30.16
C LEU A 52 14.83 38.34 -29.24
N ARG A 53 15.89 38.73 -28.53
CA ARG A 53 16.56 37.88 -27.54
C ARG A 53 15.64 37.64 -26.33
N GLU A 54 15.03 38.68 -25.80
CA GLU A 54 14.07 38.57 -24.69
C GLU A 54 12.87 37.69 -25.07
N LEU A 55 12.30 37.89 -26.27
CA LEU A 55 11.21 37.05 -26.75
C LEU A 55 11.61 35.58 -26.84
N ARG A 56 12.81 35.27 -27.35
CA ARG A 56 13.33 33.90 -27.41
C ARG A 56 13.41 33.27 -26.02
N GLU A 57 13.97 33.98 -25.05
CA GLU A 57 14.10 33.47 -23.67
C GLU A 57 12.73 33.15 -23.06
N ILE A 58 11.72 34.02 -23.28
CA ILE A 58 10.34 33.78 -22.82
C ILE A 58 9.76 32.52 -23.49
N PHE A 59 9.96 32.36 -24.79
CA PHE A 59 9.47 31.18 -25.51
C PHE A 59 10.14 29.89 -25.05
N GLU A 60 11.46 29.89 -24.88
CA GLU A 60 12.21 28.73 -24.40
C GLU A 60 11.74 28.30 -23.01
N LYS A 61 11.57 29.26 -22.09
CA LYS A 61 11.03 28.99 -20.75
C LYS A 61 9.62 28.38 -20.77
N LYS A 62 8.73 28.91 -21.61
CA LYS A 62 7.37 28.36 -21.75
C LYS A 62 7.37 26.94 -22.33
N MET A 63 8.32 26.63 -23.21
CA MET A 63 8.46 25.28 -23.76
C MET A 63 8.95 24.29 -22.71
N THR A 64 9.92 24.66 -21.87
CA THR A 64 10.40 23.78 -20.79
C THR A 64 9.33 23.53 -19.73
N GLU A 65 8.60 24.57 -19.30
CA GLU A 65 7.48 24.41 -18.35
C GLU A 65 6.39 23.46 -18.88
N LYS A 66 6.09 23.55 -20.19
CA LYS A 66 5.13 22.65 -20.83
C LYS A 66 5.62 21.20 -20.84
N ASP A 67 6.90 20.97 -21.08
CA ASP A 67 7.45 19.62 -21.11
C ASP A 67 7.57 19.01 -19.70
N GLU A 68 7.92 19.82 -18.70
CA GLU A 68 7.84 19.41 -17.28
C GLU A 68 6.42 19.03 -16.86
N TRP A 69 5.41 19.82 -17.26
CA TRP A 69 4.01 19.52 -16.99
C TRP A 69 3.57 18.19 -17.63
N LYS A 70 3.92 17.95 -18.90
CA LYS A 70 3.61 16.68 -19.58
C LYS A 70 4.24 15.49 -18.87
N GLU A 71 5.49 15.61 -18.45
CA GLU A 71 6.19 14.53 -17.74
C GLU A 71 5.52 14.27 -16.38
N SER A 72 5.13 15.32 -15.65
CA SER A 72 4.37 15.18 -14.41
C SER A 72 3.03 14.48 -14.62
N CYS A 73 2.31 14.77 -15.71
CA CYS A 73 1.09 14.06 -16.07
C CYS A 73 1.37 12.58 -16.35
N ARG A 74 2.41 12.26 -17.13
CA ARG A 74 2.80 10.88 -17.44
C ARG A 74 3.09 10.06 -16.18
N VAL A 75 3.90 10.60 -15.27
CA VAL A 75 4.22 9.94 -13.99
C VAL A 75 2.96 9.74 -13.12
N SER A 76 2.05 10.71 -13.14
CA SER A 76 0.77 10.61 -12.41
C SER A 76 -0.13 9.53 -13.00
N ASP A 77 -0.20 9.40 -14.33
CA ASP A 77 -0.97 8.37 -15.03
C ASP A 77 -0.40 6.97 -14.75
N GLU A 78 0.92 6.81 -14.81
CA GLU A 78 1.60 5.56 -14.44
C GLU A 78 1.29 5.18 -12.98
N SER A 79 1.38 6.14 -12.06
CA SER A 79 1.05 5.94 -10.65
C SER A 79 -0.42 5.57 -10.45
N LEU A 80 -1.34 6.16 -11.21
CA LEU A 80 -2.76 5.83 -11.18
C LEU A 80 -3.04 4.42 -11.69
N ILE A 81 -2.31 3.97 -12.72
CA ILE A 81 -2.42 2.59 -13.24
C ILE A 81 -1.96 1.59 -12.16
N VAL A 82 -0.82 1.85 -11.52
CA VAL A 82 -0.32 1.01 -10.41
C VAL A 82 -1.33 0.98 -9.26
N ALA A 83 -1.84 2.13 -8.83
CA ALA A 83 -2.85 2.19 -7.77
C ALA A 83 -4.12 1.41 -8.12
N LYS A 84 -4.58 1.44 -9.39
CA LYS A 84 -5.71 0.64 -9.86
C LYS A 84 -5.43 -0.86 -9.83
N GLN A 85 -4.20 -1.28 -10.13
CA GLN A 85 -3.79 -2.68 -10.02
C GLN A 85 -3.76 -3.12 -8.55
N ASP A 86 -3.18 -2.30 -7.66
CA ASP A 86 -3.14 -2.58 -6.22
C ASP A 86 -4.55 -2.71 -5.64
N ILE A 87 -5.48 -1.81 -5.98
CA ILE A 87 -6.88 -1.89 -5.56
C ILE A 87 -7.49 -3.24 -5.97
N LYS A 88 -7.33 -3.66 -7.23
CA LYS A 88 -7.84 -4.97 -7.70
C LYS A 88 -7.26 -6.13 -6.90
N THR A 89 -5.97 -6.10 -6.57
CA THR A 89 -5.35 -7.16 -5.76
C THR A 89 -5.89 -7.19 -4.33
N LEU A 90 -6.15 -6.02 -3.74
CA LEU A 90 -6.74 -5.90 -2.40
C LEU A 90 -8.19 -6.35 -2.38
N GLU A 91 -8.99 -6.01 -3.39
CA GLU A 91 -10.37 -6.48 -3.54
C GLU A 91 -10.42 -8.02 -3.60
N ALA A 92 -9.57 -8.66 -4.42
CA ALA A 92 -9.49 -10.11 -4.49
C ALA A 92 -9.09 -10.77 -3.15
N LYS A 93 -8.13 -10.17 -2.43
CA LYS A 93 -7.75 -10.65 -1.08
C LYS A 93 -8.88 -10.48 -0.07
N GLN A 94 -9.63 -9.39 -0.16
CA GLN A 94 -10.78 -9.13 0.70
C GLN A 94 -11.89 -10.17 0.47
N GLU A 95 -12.24 -10.45 -0.78
CA GLU A 95 -13.25 -11.47 -1.12
C GLU A 95 -12.84 -12.86 -0.62
N SER A 96 -11.58 -13.26 -0.84
CA SER A 96 -11.04 -14.52 -0.33
C SER A 96 -11.13 -14.62 1.19
N SER A 97 -10.76 -13.54 1.89
CA SER A 97 -10.83 -13.46 3.35
C SER A 97 -12.27 -13.54 3.85
N GLN A 98 -13.21 -12.85 3.18
CA GLN A 98 -14.64 -12.92 3.51
C GLN A 98 -15.20 -14.33 3.34
N GLN A 99 -14.80 -15.06 2.29
CA GLN A 99 -15.23 -16.44 2.11
C GLN A 99 -14.67 -17.36 3.20
N ARG A 100 -13.40 -17.17 3.59
CA ARG A 100 -12.78 -17.93 4.68
C ARG A 100 -13.48 -17.69 6.02
N ILE A 101 -13.86 -16.44 6.31
CA ILE A 101 -14.63 -16.09 7.52
C ILE A 101 -15.97 -16.82 7.53
N LYS A 102 -16.75 -16.78 6.43
CA LYS A 102 -18.03 -17.49 6.34
C LYS A 102 -17.90 -18.99 6.61
N ASN A 103 -16.91 -19.64 6.01
CA ASN A 103 -16.65 -21.07 6.23
C ASN A 103 -16.32 -21.37 7.71
N LEU A 104 -15.54 -20.50 8.36
CA LEU A 104 -15.20 -20.64 9.78
C LEU A 104 -16.42 -20.42 10.68
N GLU A 105 -17.27 -19.43 10.36
CA GLU A 105 -18.53 -19.17 11.09
C GLU A 105 -19.46 -20.39 11.04
N GLU A 106 -19.62 -21.01 9.87
CA GLU A 106 -20.39 -22.25 9.71
C GLU A 106 -19.81 -23.41 10.56
N GLY A 107 -18.48 -23.56 10.56
CA GLY A 107 -17.78 -24.54 11.40
C GLY A 107 -18.03 -24.32 12.89
N VAL A 108 -17.87 -23.08 13.37
CA VAL A 108 -18.11 -22.71 14.77
C VAL A 108 -19.56 -22.94 15.19
N LEU A 109 -20.53 -22.59 14.33
CA LEU A 109 -21.94 -22.84 14.58
C LEU A 109 -22.25 -24.35 14.68
N SER A 110 -21.62 -25.17 13.84
CA SER A 110 -21.74 -26.63 13.91
C SER A 110 -21.19 -27.19 15.22
N TYR A 111 -19.96 -26.80 15.60
CA TYR A 111 -19.35 -27.22 16.86
C TYR A 111 -20.17 -26.78 18.08
N ARG A 112 -20.68 -25.55 18.07
CA ARG A 112 -21.55 -25.05 19.15
C ARG A 112 -22.80 -25.91 19.32
N LYS A 113 -23.47 -26.28 18.24
CA LYS A 113 -24.64 -27.19 18.27
C LYS A 113 -24.27 -28.57 18.83
N GLN A 114 -23.10 -29.10 18.47
CA GLN A 114 -22.62 -30.38 19.00
C GLN A 114 -22.34 -30.30 20.51
N ILE A 115 -21.67 -29.24 20.97
CA ILE A 115 -21.41 -29.00 22.40
C ILE A 115 -22.71 -28.85 23.18
N GLU A 116 -23.69 -28.11 22.67
CA GLU A 116 -25.00 -27.96 23.33
C GLU A 116 -25.70 -29.32 23.52
N LYS A 117 -25.69 -30.18 22.50
CA LYS A 117 -26.20 -31.56 22.61
C LYS A 117 -25.44 -32.38 23.64
N LEU A 118 -24.11 -32.32 23.61
CA LEU A 118 -23.25 -33.04 24.54
C LEU A 118 -23.53 -32.65 26.00
N VAL A 119 -23.67 -31.34 26.27
CA VAL A 119 -24.02 -30.81 27.59
C VAL A 119 -25.37 -31.35 28.06
N ILE A 120 -26.38 -31.43 27.18
CA ILE A 120 -27.69 -31.98 27.52
C ILE A 120 -27.59 -33.46 27.89
N VAL A 121 -26.91 -34.28 27.06
CA VAL A 121 -26.74 -35.71 27.30
C VAL A 121 -26.01 -35.96 28.61
N LEU A 122 -24.89 -35.26 28.84
CA LEU A 122 -24.11 -35.38 30.08
C LEU A 122 -24.97 -35.00 31.30
N ARG A 123 -25.67 -33.86 31.27
CA ARG A 123 -26.56 -33.45 32.37
C ARG A 123 -27.63 -34.50 32.66
N ASN A 124 -28.22 -35.10 31.62
CA ASN A 124 -29.24 -36.14 31.78
C ASN A 124 -28.66 -37.42 32.40
N LYS A 125 -27.47 -37.86 31.96
CA LYS A 125 -26.79 -39.02 32.57
C LYS A 125 -26.42 -38.76 34.03
N THR A 126 -25.86 -37.59 34.35
CA THR A 126 -25.52 -37.21 35.74
C THR A 126 -26.77 -37.19 36.63
N ARG A 127 -27.89 -36.64 36.15
CA ARG A 127 -29.16 -36.65 36.89
C ARG A 127 -29.66 -38.07 37.14
N LYS A 128 -29.65 -38.94 36.13
CA LYS A 128 -30.07 -40.34 36.27
C LYS A 128 -29.21 -41.07 37.31
N ALA A 129 -27.89 -40.90 37.25
CA ALA A 129 -26.98 -41.49 38.23
C ALA A 129 -27.25 -41.01 39.66
N LEU A 130 -27.49 -39.70 39.83
CA LEU A 130 -27.81 -39.12 41.13
C LEU A 130 -29.13 -39.68 41.71
N VAL A 131 -30.21 -39.71 40.91
CA VAL A 131 -31.50 -40.25 41.34
C VAL A 131 -31.38 -41.71 41.73
N SER A 132 -30.67 -42.53 40.94
CA SER A 132 -30.40 -43.94 41.28
C SER A 132 -29.64 -44.09 42.59
N SER A 133 -28.60 -43.27 42.83
CA SER A 133 -27.84 -43.31 44.09
C SER A 133 -28.72 -42.95 45.29
N ILE A 134 -29.54 -41.90 45.19
CA ILE A 134 -30.49 -41.50 46.24
C ILE A 134 -31.51 -42.61 46.48
N ALA A 135 -32.06 -43.22 45.42
CA ALA A 135 -33.03 -44.30 45.54
C ALA A 135 -32.45 -45.53 46.27
N ILE A 136 -31.21 -45.93 45.95
CA ILE A 136 -30.52 -47.04 46.62
C ILE A 136 -30.30 -46.72 48.11
N LYS A 137 -29.83 -45.50 48.43
CA LYS A 137 -29.63 -45.06 49.82
C LYS A 137 -30.94 -45.00 50.61
N SER A 138 -32.03 -44.57 49.97
CA SER A 138 -33.36 -44.53 50.59
C SER A 138 -33.93 -45.95 50.78
N ALA A 139 -33.79 -46.83 49.78
CA ALA A 139 -34.23 -48.21 49.88
C ALA A 139 -33.54 -48.95 51.04
N TYR A 140 -32.24 -48.72 51.24
CA TYR A 140 -31.50 -49.27 52.38
C TYR A 140 -32.12 -48.86 53.72
N LYS A 141 -32.58 -47.60 53.84
CA LYS A 141 -33.19 -47.08 55.08
C LYS A 141 -34.61 -47.58 55.34
N ILE A 142 -35.36 -47.89 54.29
CA ILE A 142 -36.80 -48.21 54.39
C ILE A 142 -37.03 -49.71 54.56
N VAL A 143 -36.16 -50.55 53.99
CA VAL A 143 -36.36 -52.00 54.01
C VAL A 143 -36.08 -52.58 55.41
N PRO A 144 -37.05 -53.29 56.02
CA PRO A 144 -36.93 -53.78 57.40
C PRO A 144 -36.11 -55.08 57.54
N SER A 145 -35.86 -55.78 56.44
CA SER A 145 -35.15 -57.06 56.43
C SER A 145 -33.63 -56.85 56.34
N LEU A 146 -32.89 -57.46 57.27
CA LEU A 146 -31.41 -57.42 57.30
C LEU A 146 -30.78 -58.03 56.04
N LYS A 147 -31.40 -59.08 55.49
CA LYS A 147 -30.94 -59.75 54.26
C LYS A 147 -31.06 -58.80 53.06
N ASP A 148 -32.15 -58.07 52.97
CA ASP A 148 -32.38 -57.12 51.88
C ASP A 148 -31.51 -55.87 52.05
N GLN A 149 -31.30 -55.40 53.29
CA GLN A 149 -30.32 -54.33 53.58
C GLN A 149 -28.90 -54.70 53.13
N ALA A 150 -28.43 -55.92 53.45
CA ALA A 150 -27.11 -56.39 53.00
C ALA A 150 -27.01 -56.46 51.47
N THR A 151 -28.10 -56.85 50.80
CA THR A 151 -28.18 -56.90 49.34
C THR A 151 -28.11 -55.50 48.72
N ILE A 152 -28.87 -54.54 49.25
CA ILE A 152 -28.87 -53.14 48.81
C ILE A 152 -27.50 -52.48 49.06
N GLN A 153 -26.87 -52.75 50.20
CA GLN A 153 -25.54 -52.22 50.53
C GLN A 153 -24.47 -52.77 49.56
N ARG A 154 -24.57 -54.06 49.19
CA ARG A 154 -23.69 -54.66 48.18
C ARG A 154 -23.89 -53.99 46.82
N LEU A 155 -25.13 -53.77 46.39
CA LEU A 155 -25.45 -53.04 45.15
C LEU A 155 -24.89 -51.60 45.17
N HIS A 156 -25.03 -50.87 46.28
CA HIS A 156 -24.45 -49.55 46.45
C HIS A 156 -22.92 -49.57 46.29
N SER A 157 -22.24 -50.49 46.99
CA SER A 157 -20.78 -50.62 46.91
C SER A 157 -20.28 -50.99 45.51
N LEU A 158 -21.05 -51.78 44.76
CA LEU A 158 -20.75 -52.10 43.36
C LEU A 158 -20.94 -50.87 42.46
N SER A 159 -21.97 -50.06 42.71
CA SER A 159 -22.18 -48.81 41.96
C SER A 159 -21.07 -47.78 42.18
N GLU A 160 -20.48 -47.70 43.38
CA GLU A 160 -19.35 -46.81 43.67
C GLU A 160 -18.02 -47.35 43.12
N LYS A 161 -17.81 -48.68 43.14
CA LYS A 161 -16.58 -49.33 42.65
C LYS A 161 -16.56 -49.60 41.15
N ALA A 162 -17.67 -49.39 40.44
CA ALA A 162 -17.77 -49.59 38.99
C ALA A 162 -17.06 -48.52 38.14
N THR A 163 -16.18 -47.71 38.74
CA THR A 163 -15.26 -46.79 38.02
C THR A 163 -14.06 -47.55 37.45
N SER A 164 -14.31 -48.62 36.70
CA SER A 164 -13.25 -49.25 35.91
C SER A 164 -13.05 -48.45 34.61
N PRO A 165 -11.79 -48.15 34.21
CA PRO A 165 -11.50 -47.33 33.03
C PRO A 165 -12.25 -47.76 31.76
N ARG A 166 -12.39 -49.08 31.53
CA ARG A 166 -13.13 -49.64 30.39
C ARG A 166 -14.63 -49.29 30.37
N TRP A 167 -15.25 -49.15 31.54
CA TRP A 167 -16.66 -48.77 31.63
C TRP A 167 -16.83 -47.27 31.41
N VAL A 168 -15.88 -46.47 31.89
CA VAL A 168 -15.84 -45.03 31.63
C VAL A 168 -15.69 -44.76 30.13
N GLU A 169 -14.77 -45.46 29.44
CA GLU A 169 -14.62 -45.37 27.99
C GLU A 169 -15.92 -45.71 27.24
N LYS A 170 -16.57 -46.82 27.62
CA LYS A 170 -17.85 -47.22 27.01
C LYS A 170 -18.96 -46.20 27.23
N ASP A 171 -19.00 -45.57 28.42
CA ASP A 171 -19.96 -44.53 28.74
C ASP A 171 -19.69 -43.24 27.97
N VAL A 172 -18.42 -42.85 27.82
CA VAL A 172 -17.98 -41.73 26.98
C VAL A 172 -18.37 -41.96 25.52
N ASP A 173 -18.06 -43.13 24.96
CA ASP A 173 -18.47 -43.51 23.60
C ASP A 173 -19.99 -43.46 23.42
N SER A 174 -20.74 -43.94 24.41
CA SER A 174 -22.20 -43.85 24.41
C SER A 174 -22.68 -42.40 24.43
N VAL A 175 -22.08 -41.53 25.25
CA VAL A 175 -22.41 -40.10 25.30
C VAL A 175 -22.13 -39.43 23.96
N LEU A 176 -20.97 -39.71 23.36
CA LEU A 176 -20.57 -39.11 22.08
C LEU A 176 -21.48 -39.55 20.94
N LYS A 177 -21.86 -40.83 20.89
CA LYS A 177 -22.85 -41.35 19.93
C LYS A 177 -24.23 -40.75 20.13
N GLU A 178 -24.72 -40.66 21.36
CA GLU A 178 -26.04 -40.08 21.69
C GLU A 178 -26.10 -38.59 21.36
N ALA A 179 -25.00 -37.86 21.56
CA ALA A 179 -24.87 -36.45 21.19
C ALA A 179 -24.68 -36.22 19.68
N GLY A 180 -24.47 -37.30 18.89
CA GLY A 180 -24.17 -37.22 17.46
C GLY A 180 -22.84 -36.51 17.18
N VAL A 181 -21.89 -36.60 18.10
CA VAL A 181 -20.53 -36.08 17.91
C VAL A 181 -19.80 -37.05 16.99
N VAL A 182 -19.45 -36.60 15.80
CA VAL A 182 -18.66 -37.38 14.85
C VAL A 182 -17.24 -37.47 15.41
N LEU A 183 -16.90 -38.62 16.00
CA LEU A 183 -15.51 -39.01 16.23
C LEU A 183 -14.89 -39.28 14.86
N THR A 184 -14.31 -38.25 14.25
CA THR A 184 -13.47 -38.46 13.08
C THR A 184 -12.25 -39.24 13.55
N ASN A 185 -12.19 -40.52 13.19
CA ASN A 185 -10.97 -41.31 13.27
C ASN A 185 -9.81 -40.49 12.67
N GLU A 186 -8.63 -40.60 13.28
CA GLU A 186 -7.40 -39.82 13.09
C GLU A 186 -6.80 -39.79 11.66
N ALA A 187 -7.56 -40.16 10.63
CA ALA A 187 -7.10 -40.25 9.25
C ALA A 187 -7.49 -39.06 8.36
N ASN A 188 -8.24 -38.05 8.84
CA ASN A 188 -8.64 -36.91 8.00
C ASN A 188 -8.34 -35.56 8.68
N ASP A 189 -7.54 -34.76 7.99
CA ASP A 189 -6.98 -33.41 8.24
C ASP A 189 -7.94 -32.27 8.70
N SER A 190 -9.09 -32.58 9.30
CA SER A 190 -10.13 -31.58 9.61
C SER A 190 -10.03 -30.95 11.01
N LEU A 191 -9.04 -31.32 11.81
CA LEU A 191 -8.81 -30.73 13.13
C LEU A 191 -7.32 -30.45 13.31
N ARG A 192 -6.82 -29.38 12.70
CA ARG A 192 -5.74 -28.63 13.34
C ARG A 192 -6.29 -28.17 14.68
N THR A 193 -5.91 -28.87 15.75
CA THR A 193 -5.80 -28.28 17.07
C THR A 193 -5.15 -26.90 16.90
N PRO A 194 -5.76 -25.80 17.37
CA PRO A 194 -5.05 -24.53 17.41
C PRO A 194 -3.89 -24.75 18.37
N SER A 195 -2.69 -24.92 17.83
CA SER A 195 -1.48 -25.02 18.61
C SER A 195 -1.38 -23.73 19.41
N LEU A 196 -1.41 -23.82 20.74
CA LEU A 196 -1.12 -22.72 21.66
C LEU A 196 0.37 -22.34 21.66
N THR A 197 1.13 -22.77 20.65
CA THR A 197 2.45 -22.23 20.36
C THR A 197 2.27 -21.01 19.46
N PRO A 198 2.81 -19.84 19.83
CA PRO A 198 3.05 -18.80 18.85
C PRO A 198 3.97 -19.41 17.81
N THR A 199 3.42 -19.75 16.64
CA THR A 199 4.24 -19.97 15.47
C THR A 199 4.86 -18.61 15.21
N GLU A 200 6.15 -18.45 15.51
CA GLU A 200 6.96 -17.42 14.87
C GLU A 200 6.87 -17.68 13.37
N GLU A 201 5.84 -17.12 12.73
CA GLU A 201 5.97 -16.70 11.36
C GLU A 201 7.06 -15.64 11.41
N THR A 202 8.29 -16.05 11.11
CA THR A 202 9.29 -15.16 10.56
C THR A 202 8.73 -14.63 9.25
N THR A 203 7.83 -13.64 9.35
CA THR A 203 7.73 -12.64 8.31
C THR A 203 9.05 -11.93 8.35
N ASP A 204 9.92 -12.33 7.42
CA ASP A 204 10.97 -11.48 6.90
C ASP A 204 10.30 -10.22 6.33
N ASP A 205 9.89 -9.31 7.22
CA ASP A 205 9.53 -7.91 6.93
C ASP A 205 10.81 -7.08 6.83
N GLY A 206 11.81 -7.64 6.13
CA GLY A 206 13.12 -7.07 5.87
C GLY A 206 13.18 -6.14 4.65
N GLU A 207 12.08 -5.84 3.95
CA GLU A 207 12.09 -4.80 2.91
C GLU A 207 11.70 -3.42 3.45
N THR A 208 12.59 -2.92 4.30
CA THR A 208 13.09 -1.54 4.34
C THR A 208 12.48 -0.58 3.31
N ARG A 209 11.25 -0.08 3.55
CA ARG A 209 10.77 1.16 2.91
C ARG A 209 11.60 2.33 3.43
N ARG A 210 12.74 2.59 2.80
CA ARG A 210 13.45 3.86 2.90
C ARG A 210 12.58 4.94 2.25
N LEU A 211 11.71 5.54 3.06
CA LEU A 211 11.13 6.85 2.81
C LEU A 211 12.27 7.85 2.66
N LYS A 212 12.71 8.09 1.41
CA LYS A 212 13.56 9.23 1.07
C LYS A 212 12.75 10.50 1.29
N ARG A 213 12.80 11.03 2.52
CA ARG A 213 12.56 12.44 2.79
C ARG A 213 13.63 13.25 2.04
N ARG A 214 13.32 13.69 0.83
CA ARG A 214 14.04 14.81 0.20
C ARG A 214 13.75 16.04 1.06
N ARG A 215 14.72 16.45 1.86
CA ARG A 215 14.75 17.81 2.40
C ARG A 215 15.18 18.71 1.24
N HIS A 216 14.33 19.67 0.90
CA HIS A 216 14.75 20.84 0.16
C HIS A 216 15.75 21.61 1.05
N ALA A 217 16.92 21.87 0.48
CA ALA A 217 17.83 22.95 0.84
C ALA A 217 18.16 23.66 -0.48
#